data_AF-A0A1F7MTB5-F1
#
_entry.id   AF-A0A1F7MTB5-F1
#
_cell.length_a   1.000
_cell.length_b   1.000
_cell.length_c   1.000
_cell.angle_alpha   90.00
_cell.angle_beta   90.00
_cell.angle_gamma   90.00
#
_symmetry.space_group_name_H-M   'P 1'
#
loop_
_entity.id
_entity.type
_entity.pdbx_description
1 polymer ?
#
loop_
_entity_poly.entity_id
_entity_poly.type
_entity_poly.pdbx_seq_one_letter_code
_entity_poly.pdbx_strand_id
1 'polypeptide(L)'
;MGAGIALLAAVHGLDVRLVARTRQSLDAALARIRGAVGFLASEGELAPPEAERALGRVQTATDLAAAVAGADLVLEAISEDPDVKRAMYAQIGAHVTPTALVASTTSGLDIFALAPGFPAPQRLLIAHFWNPPYLVPLVEVVPGPSTSAEIVAETEALLRAWGCTPVTLSRYIPGFIGVRLNSALYREAVDLIERGITDAAGIDAVMRESIALRFPVLDAMEVVDFGGLDTFSRVWTQMFPEISAAREIPPTVRRAVAEGAFGLKSGRGFYDYRGRSADALLRERDRRLLRWLRERGRYRQAPSASAAAPPPPASAGTGRRAKIAGPEFGMRTGAFSNGYSVEVGDATIIHVAGHLAVDADGTIVGGSDSARQAEFIYGVIERILKAAGATLDDVVKTTAFLTDIRDYPAVNVVRNKVFAGREPASTMVEVTKLVHALAKIEIEAVAIHHRT
;
A
#
# COMPACT_ATOMS: atom_id res chain seq x y z
N MET A 1 -5.80 -9.87 16.70
CA MET A 1 -6.66 -10.22 15.56
C MET A 1 -8.03 -9.54 15.65
N GLY A 2 -8.88 -9.89 16.61
CA GLY A 2 -10.27 -9.37 16.70
C GLY A 2 -10.44 -7.85 16.56
N ALA A 3 -9.62 -7.04 17.24
CA ALA A 3 -9.67 -5.58 17.10
C ALA A 3 -9.43 -5.09 15.66
N GLY A 4 -8.51 -5.71 14.93
CA GLY A 4 -8.22 -5.32 13.54
C GLY A 4 -9.31 -5.74 12.57
N ILE A 5 -9.93 -6.91 12.79
CA ILE A 5 -11.06 -7.38 12.00
C ILE A 5 -12.30 -6.51 12.26
N ALA A 6 -12.53 -6.14 13.52
CA ALA A 6 -13.60 -5.20 13.88
C ALA A 6 -13.43 -3.86 13.17
N LEU A 7 -12.20 -3.33 13.11
CA LEU A 7 -11.90 -2.13 12.33
C LEU A 7 -12.18 -2.34 10.83
N LEU A 8 -11.68 -3.42 10.24
CA LEU A 8 -11.90 -3.74 8.82
C LEU A 8 -13.40 -3.75 8.49
N ALA A 9 -14.20 -4.52 9.24
CA ALA A 9 -15.64 -4.58 9.04
C ALA A 9 -16.32 -3.21 9.19
N ALA A 10 -15.93 -2.43 10.21
CA ALA A 10 -16.51 -1.12 10.46
C ALA A 10 -16.21 -0.09 9.36
N VAL A 11 -15.00 -0.11 8.79
CA VAL A 11 -14.61 0.75 7.65
C VAL A 11 -15.41 0.38 6.40
N HIS A 12 -15.77 -0.89 6.24
CA HIS A 12 -16.66 -1.37 5.18
C HIS A 12 -18.16 -1.20 5.49
N GLY A 13 -18.49 -0.47 6.55
CA GLY A 13 -19.86 -0.04 6.84
C GLY A 13 -20.70 -1.02 7.66
N LEU A 14 -20.10 -2.07 8.23
CA LEU A 14 -20.81 -3.02 9.09
C LEU A 14 -20.88 -2.52 10.54
N ASP A 15 -22.02 -2.78 11.18
CA ASP A 15 -22.17 -2.58 12.63
C ASP A 15 -21.54 -3.76 13.37
N VAL A 16 -20.61 -3.48 14.28
CA VAL A 16 -19.77 -4.49 14.92
C VAL A 16 -20.03 -4.54 16.41
N ARG A 17 -20.32 -5.74 16.92
CA ARG A 17 -20.36 -6.03 18.36
C ARG A 17 -19.06 -6.73 18.75
N LEU A 18 -18.13 -5.98 19.32
CA LEU A 18 -16.87 -6.51 19.82
C LEU A 18 -17.06 -7.12 21.21
N VAL A 19 -16.85 -8.43 21.31
CA VAL A 19 -17.06 -9.18 22.55
C VAL A 19 -15.74 -9.54 23.21
N ALA A 20 -15.64 -9.34 24.53
CA ALA A 20 -14.55 -9.88 25.35
C ALA A 20 -15.01 -10.10 26.80
N ARG A 21 -14.28 -10.95 27.54
CA ARG A 21 -14.63 -11.34 28.92
C ARG A 21 -14.63 -10.20 29.93
N THR A 22 -13.80 -9.17 29.72
CA THR A 22 -13.61 -8.09 30.69
C THR A 22 -13.65 -6.73 30.01
N ARG A 23 -14.13 -5.72 30.75
CA ARG A 23 -14.12 -4.32 30.31
C ARG A 23 -12.70 -3.85 29.96
N GLN A 24 -11.70 -4.26 30.75
CA GLN A 24 -10.30 -3.94 30.48
C GLN A 24 -9.82 -4.46 29.11
N SER A 25 -10.21 -5.68 28.73
CA SER A 25 -9.86 -6.22 27.41
C SER A 25 -10.55 -5.46 26.27
N LEU A 26 -11.80 -5.05 26.48
CA LEU A 26 -12.55 -4.21 25.53
C LEU A 26 -11.89 -2.83 25.37
N ASP A 27 -11.54 -2.16 26.47
CA ASP A 27 -10.90 -0.84 26.43
C ASP A 27 -9.54 -0.90 25.72
N ALA A 28 -8.75 -1.95 25.99
CA ALA A 28 -7.49 -2.20 25.28
C ALA A 28 -7.70 -2.51 23.79
N ALA A 29 -8.79 -3.17 23.42
CA ALA A 29 -9.12 -3.41 22.01
C ALA A 29 -9.58 -2.12 21.30
N LEU A 30 -10.43 -1.31 21.94
CA LEU A 30 -10.85 -0.01 21.44
C LEU A 30 -9.66 0.95 21.27
N ALA A 31 -8.71 0.96 22.22
CA ALA A 31 -7.49 1.76 22.10
C ALA A 31 -6.67 1.36 20.86
N ARG A 32 -6.56 0.05 20.58
CA ARG A 32 -5.89 -0.44 19.35
C ARG A 32 -6.65 -0.05 18.08
N ILE A 33 -7.98 -0.13 18.10
CA ILE A 33 -8.81 0.30 16.96
C ILE A 33 -8.59 1.79 16.69
N ARG A 34 -8.68 2.66 17.71
CA ARG A 34 -8.42 4.11 17.58
C ARG A 34 -7.01 4.39 17.07
N GLY A 35 -6.01 3.66 17.57
CA GLY A 35 -4.62 3.78 17.11
C GLY A 35 -4.47 3.42 15.62
N ALA A 36 -5.11 2.33 15.18
CA ALA A 36 -5.10 1.90 13.78
C ALA A 36 -5.88 2.86 12.87
N VAL A 37 -7.03 3.37 13.30
CA VAL A 37 -7.79 4.42 12.61
C VAL A 37 -6.95 5.68 12.45
N GLY A 38 -6.32 6.15 13.53
CA GLY A 38 -5.43 7.31 13.50
C GLY A 38 -4.24 7.10 12.56
N PHE A 39 -3.67 5.89 12.53
CA PHE A 39 -2.62 5.53 11.57
C PHE A 39 -3.13 5.62 10.12
N LEU A 40 -4.24 4.95 9.78
CA LEU A 40 -4.81 4.97 8.43
C LEU A 40 -5.16 6.40 7.98
N ALA A 41 -5.73 7.21 8.88
CA ALA A 41 -6.02 8.60 8.62
C ALA A 41 -4.76 9.45 8.40
N SER A 42 -3.73 9.25 9.22
CA SER A 42 -2.45 9.97 9.08
C SER A 42 -1.71 9.62 7.78
N GLU A 43 -1.91 8.41 7.27
CA GLU A 43 -1.35 7.98 5.99
C GLU A 43 -2.26 8.37 4.81
N GLY A 44 -3.47 8.91 5.04
CA GLY A 44 -4.40 9.33 3.99
C GLY A 44 -5.27 8.22 3.41
N GLU A 45 -5.31 7.05 4.04
CA GLU A 45 -6.14 5.90 3.60
C GLU A 45 -7.57 5.94 4.12
N LEU A 46 -7.85 6.79 5.11
CA LEU A 46 -9.18 6.95 5.69
C LEU A 46 -9.46 8.42 5.95
N ALA A 47 -10.50 8.98 5.33
CA ALA A 47 -10.82 10.39 5.54
C ALA A 47 -11.33 10.62 6.98
N PRO A 48 -11.11 11.79 7.61
CA PRO A 48 -11.56 12.02 8.99
C PRO A 48 -13.06 11.74 9.24
N PRO A 49 -14.00 12.10 8.35
CA PRO A 49 -15.41 11.75 8.54
C PRO A 49 -15.69 10.24 8.45
N GLU A 50 -14.90 9.49 7.66
CA GLU A 50 -15.00 8.03 7.55
C GLU A 50 -14.43 7.34 8.78
N ALA A 51 -13.33 7.86 9.32
CA ALA A 51 -12.72 7.41 10.57
C ALA A 51 -13.70 7.50 11.75
N GLU A 52 -14.37 8.65 11.92
CA GLU A 52 -15.38 8.84 12.97
C GLU A 52 -16.58 7.89 12.79
N ARG A 53 -17.07 7.72 11.56
CA ARG A 53 -18.15 6.77 11.28
C ARG A 53 -17.75 5.33 11.60
N ALA A 54 -16.55 4.90 11.20
CA ALA A 54 -16.06 3.55 11.50
C ALA A 54 -15.97 3.31 13.01
N LEU A 55 -15.45 4.28 13.78
CA LEU A 55 -15.43 4.19 15.24
C LEU A 55 -16.83 4.10 15.86
N GLY A 56 -17.79 4.88 15.34
CA GLY A 56 -19.18 4.87 15.81
C GLY A 56 -19.92 3.54 15.58
N ARG A 57 -19.47 2.71 14.64
CA ARG A 57 -20.05 1.39 14.35
C ARG A 57 -19.60 0.28 15.31
N VAL A 58 -18.52 0.51 16.06
CA VAL A 58 -17.97 -0.51 16.97
C VAL A 58 -18.59 -0.36 18.36
N GLN A 59 -19.50 -1.27 18.69
CA GLN A 59 -20.10 -1.41 20.01
C GLN A 59 -19.40 -2.52 20.78
N THR A 60 -19.28 -2.38 22.10
CA THR A 60 -18.64 -3.39 22.96
C THR A 60 -19.66 -4.14 23.79
N ALA A 61 -19.48 -5.45 23.94
CA ALA A 61 -20.31 -6.28 24.82
C ALA A 61 -19.46 -7.25 25.65
N THR A 62 -19.91 -7.55 26.86
CA THR A 62 -19.34 -8.62 27.71
C THR A 62 -20.23 -9.86 27.76
N ASP A 63 -21.51 -9.71 27.42
CA ASP A 63 -22.45 -10.81 27.28
C ASP A 63 -22.41 -11.33 25.84
N LEU A 64 -21.91 -12.56 25.68
CA LEU A 64 -21.82 -13.22 24.39
C LEU A 64 -23.19 -13.56 23.82
N ALA A 65 -24.12 -14.04 24.65
CA ALA A 65 -25.43 -14.51 24.19
C ALA A 65 -26.22 -13.36 23.55
N ALA A 66 -26.26 -12.22 24.24
CA ALA A 66 -26.88 -11.01 23.71
C ALA A 66 -26.15 -10.47 22.47
N ALA A 67 -24.82 -10.59 22.40
CA ALA A 67 -24.06 -10.07 21.28
C ALA A 67 -24.25 -10.86 19.98
N VAL A 68 -24.32 -12.19 20.05
CA VAL A 68 -24.50 -13.06 18.86
C VAL A 68 -25.96 -13.18 18.43
N ALA A 69 -26.91 -12.86 19.31
CA ALA A 69 -28.32 -12.82 18.96
C ALA A 69 -28.56 -11.80 17.83
N GLY A 70 -29.20 -12.26 16.74
CA GLY A 70 -29.50 -11.44 15.57
C GLY A 70 -28.26 -10.98 14.77
N ALA A 71 -27.09 -11.59 14.96
CA ALA A 71 -25.93 -11.32 14.12
C ALA A 71 -26.02 -12.11 12.79
N ASP A 72 -25.64 -11.49 11.68
CA ASP A 72 -25.54 -12.15 10.37
C ASP A 72 -24.19 -12.87 10.18
N LEU A 73 -23.16 -12.38 10.87
CA LEU A 73 -21.80 -12.90 10.83
C LEU A 73 -21.18 -12.91 12.24
N VAL A 74 -20.60 -14.04 12.62
CA VAL A 74 -19.81 -14.19 13.86
C VAL A 74 -18.39 -14.59 13.49
N LEU A 75 -17.42 -13.75 13.85
CA LEU A 75 -15.98 -14.02 13.69
C LEU A 75 -15.34 -14.33 15.05
N GLU A 76 -14.94 -15.59 15.24
CA GLU A 76 -14.30 -16.06 16.46
C GLU A 76 -12.79 -15.78 16.40
N ALA A 77 -12.29 -14.96 17.35
CA ALA A 77 -10.89 -14.54 17.43
C ALA A 77 -10.34 -14.55 18.87
N ILE A 78 -10.58 -15.65 19.59
CA ILE A 78 -10.15 -15.87 20.97
C ILE A 78 -8.79 -16.59 21.02
N SER A 79 -8.34 -16.96 22.23
CA SER A 79 -7.12 -17.75 22.43
C SER A 79 -7.11 -19.03 21.61
N GLU A 80 -5.92 -19.43 21.17
CA GLU A 80 -5.68 -20.67 20.40
C GLU A 80 -5.64 -21.90 21.31
N ASP A 81 -6.67 -22.03 22.17
CA ASP A 81 -6.84 -23.10 23.14
C ASP A 81 -8.09 -23.94 22.74
N PRO A 82 -7.95 -25.26 22.53
CA PRO A 82 -9.05 -26.12 22.10
C PRO A 82 -10.25 -26.15 23.05
N ASP A 83 -10.00 -26.13 24.37
CA ASP A 83 -11.07 -26.25 25.37
C ASP A 83 -11.84 -24.95 25.50
N VAL A 84 -11.13 -23.82 25.45
CA VAL A 84 -11.74 -22.49 25.41
C VAL A 84 -12.60 -22.34 24.14
N LYS A 85 -12.11 -22.78 22.98
CA LYS A 85 -12.88 -22.72 21.73
C LYS A 85 -14.08 -23.66 21.74
N ARG A 86 -13.96 -24.88 22.27
CA ARG A 86 -15.07 -25.82 22.43
C ARG A 86 -16.21 -25.20 23.26
N ALA A 87 -15.88 -24.61 24.40
CA ALA A 87 -16.86 -23.91 25.24
C ALA A 87 -17.49 -22.72 24.50
N MET A 88 -16.68 -21.94 23.76
CA MET A 88 -17.15 -20.81 22.97
C MET A 88 -18.14 -21.23 21.88
N TYR A 89 -17.86 -22.29 21.11
CA TYR A 89 -18.76 -22.76 20.05
C TYR A 89 -20.07 -23.31 20.59
N ALA A 90 -20.06 -23.95 21.76
CA ALA A 90 -21.30 -24.37 22.42
C ALA A 90 -22.18 -23.16 22.76
N GLN A 91 -21.60 -22.08 23.29
CA GLN A 91 -22.34 -20.86 23.60
C GLN A 91 -22.81 -20.11 22.34
N ILE A 92 -21.95 -19.98 21.32
CA ILE A 92 -22.36 -19.38 20.03
C ILE A 92 -23.51 -20.18 19.43
N GLY A 93 -23.39 -21.51 19.35
CA GLY A 93 -24.42 -22.38 18.78
C GLY A 93 -25.77 -22.26 19.50
N ALA A 94 -25.78 -22.05 20.82
CA ALA A 94 -27.01 -21.91 21.59
C ALA A 94 -27.78 -20.59 21.33
N HIS A 95 -27.13 -19.56 20.79
CA HIS A 95 -27.69 -18.20 20.72
C HIS A 95 -27.63 -17.54 19.33
N VAL A 96 -26.83 -18.08 18.41
CA VAL A 96 -26.71 -17.56 17.05
C VAL A 96 -27.96 -17.85 16.22
N THR A 97 -28.28 -16.98 15.26
CA THR A 97 -29.39 -17.24 14.34
C THR A 97 -29.04 -18.41 13.39
N PRO A 98 -30.01 -19.23 12.98
CA PRO A 98 -29.75 -20.34 12.05
C PRO A 98 -29.20 -19.91 10.68
N THR A 99 -29.39 -18.64 10.32
CA THR A 99 -28.92 -18.05 9.07
C THR A 99 -27.55 -17.37 9.18
N ALA A 100 -26.98 -17.21 10.37
CA ALA A 100 -25.69 -16.54 10.51
C ALA A 100 -24.55 -17.37 9.92
N LEU A 101 -23.60 -16.70 9.27
CA LEU A 101 -22.29 -17.27 8.97
C LEU A 101 -21.44 -17.24 10.26
N VAL A 102 -20.82 -18.37 10.61
CA VAL A 102 -19.87 -18.44 11.73
C VAL A 102 -18.52 -18.87 11.22
N ALA A 103 -17.50 -18.03 11.44
CA ALA A 103 -16.16 -18.28 10.96
C ALA A 103 -15.11 -18.13 12.07
N SER A 104 -14.18 -19.08 12.16
CA SER A 104 -13.02 -18.97 13.05
C SER A 104 -11.86 -18.27 12.38
N THR A 105 -11.08 -17.55 13.17
CA THR A 105 -9.81 -16.95 12.75
C THR A 105 -8.60 -17.75 13.24
N THR A 106 -8.80 -19.00 13.70
CA THR A 106 -7.73 -19.92 14.09
C THR A 106 -6.66 -20.04 12.99
N SER A 107 -5.41 -20.26 13.40
CA SER A 107 -4.27 -20.48 12.51
C SER A 107 -3.93 -21.96 12.32
N GLY A 108 -4.69 -22.88 12.91
CA GLY A 108 -4.46 -24.31 12.67
C GLY A 108 -5.25 -25.32 13.50
N LEU A 109 -6.21 -24.90 14.33
CA LEU A 109 -7.08 -25.85 15.05
C LEU A 109 -8.20 -26.36 14.15
N ASP A 110 -8.54 -27.64 14.30
CA ASP A 110 -9.70 -28.25 13.66
C ASP A 110 -10.96 -27.89 14.44
N ILE A 111 -11.55 -26.72 14.15
CA ILE A 111 -12.76 -26.26 14.82
C ILE A 111 -13.96 -27.18 14.59
N PHE A 112 -13.95 -27.96 13.51
CA PHE A 112 -15.04 -28.86 13.16
C PHE A 112 -15.09 -30.05 14.12
N ALA A 113 -13.91 -30.54 14.53
CA ALA A 113 -13.78 -31.51 15.62
C ALA A 113 -14.07 -30.88 17.01
N LEU A 114 -13.90 -29.57 17.18
CA LEU A 114 -14.23 -28.88 18.43
C LEU A 114 -15.73 -28.59 18.59
N ALA A 115 -16.47 -28.49 17.48
CA ALA A 115 -17.90 -28.16 17.47
C ALA A 115 -18.76 -29.17 16.68
N PRO A 116 -18.72 -30.48 17.00
CA PRO A 116 -19.37 -31.53 16.20
C PRO A 116 -20.91 -31.43 16.17
N GLY A 117 -21.52 -30.78 17.16
CA GLY A 117 -22.97 -30.57 17.29
C GLY A 117 -23.41 -29.13 17.02
N PHE A 118 -22.62 -28.34 16.28
CA PHE A 118 -23.01 -26.98 15.93
C PHE A 118 -24.33 -27.00 15.13
N PRO A 119 -25.35 -26.19 15.45
CA PRO A 119 -26.72 -26.39 14.92
C PRO A 119 -26.89 -26.09 13.43
N ALA A 120 -26.01 -25.29 12.83
CA ALA A 120 -25.97 -25.02 11.39
C ALA A 120 -24.56 -25.29 10.86
N PRO A 121 -24.09 -26.56 10.86
CA PRO A 121 -22.70 -26.87 10.55
C PRO A 121 -22.33 -26.54 9.10
N GLN A 122 -23.33 -26.43 8.21
CA GLN A 122 -23.17 -25.95 6.84
C GLN A 122 -22.76 -24.48 6.73
N ARG A 123 -23.01 -23.67 7.77
CA ARG A 123 -22.63 -22.26 7.89
C ARG A 123 -21.41 -22.01 8.79
N LEU A 124 -20.72 -23.08 9.20
CA LEU A 124 -19.50 -23.01 10.00
C LEU A 124 -18.27 -23.20 9.10
N LEU A 125 -17.29 -22.30 9.15
CA LEU A 125 -16.01 -22.43 8.42
C LEU A 125 -14.84 -21.74 9.14
N ILE A 126 -13.66 -21.75 8.54
CA ILE A 126 -12.52 -20.95 9.00
C ILE A 126 -12.26 -19.83 7.98
N ALA A 127 -12.11 -18.61 8.45
CA ALA A 127 -11.63 -17.47 7.70
C ALA A 127 -10.33 -16.99 8.37
N HIS A 128 -9.18 -17.51 7.92
CA HIS A 128 -7.88 -17.25 8.52
C HIS A 128 -7.32 -15.91 8.00
N PHE A 129 -7.49 -14.86 8.80
CA PHE A 129 -6.96 -13.52 8.55
C PHE A 129 -5.49 -13.42 8.97
N TRP A 130 -4.74 -12.56 8.28
CA TRP A 130 -3.33 -12.31 8.55
C TRP A 130 -3.11 -10.99 9.29
N ASN A 131 -2.13 -10.95 10.19
CA ASN A 131 -1.91 -9.79 11.05
C ASN A 131 -0.97 -8.76 10.39
N PRO A 132 -1.33 -7.46 10.33
CA PRO A 132 -2.60 -6.87 10.74
C PRO A 132 -3.70 -7.01 9.65
N PRO A 133 -4.93 -7.38 10.03
CA PRO A 133 -5.98 -7.73 9.05
C PRO A 133 -6.56 -6.54 8.30
N TYR A 134 -6.32 -5.31 8.77
CA TYR A 134 -6.70 -4.08 8.07
C TYR A 134 -5.66 -3.63 7.03
N LEU A 135 -4.53 -4.35 6.89
CA LEU A 135 -3.52 -4.13 5.84
C LEU A 135 -3.26 -5.37 5.00
N VAL A 136 -3.16 -6.55 5.62
CA VAL A 136 -2.83 -7.79 4.89
C VAL A 136 -4.11 -8.34 4.26
N PRO A 137 -4.23 -8.37 2.92
CA PRO A 137 -5.50 -8.64 2.26
C PRO A 137 -5.85 -10.13 2.18
N LEU A 138 -4.88 -11.03 2.32
CA LEU A 138 -5.12 -12.47 2.22
C LEU A 138 -6.05 -12.95 3.34
N VAL A 139 -7.02 -13.78 2.98
CA VAL A 139 -7.81 -14.57 3.93
C VAL A 139 -7.94 -15.98 3.39
N GLU A 140 -7.49 -16.98 4.15
CA GLU A 140 -7.70 -18.38 3.75
C GLU A 140 -9.08 -18.84 4.21
N VAL A 141 -9.92 -19.26 3.26
CA VAL A 141 -11.27 -19.76 3.52
C VAL A 141 -11.20 -21.29 3.55
N VAL A 142 -11.48 -21.89 4.70
CA VAL A 142 -11.36 -23.35 4.88
C VAL A 142 -12.74 -23.92 5.20
N PRO A 143 -13.36 -24.64 4.25
CA PRO A 143 -14.61 -25.34 4.50
C PRO A 143 -14.37 -26.54 5.42
N GLY A 144 -15.33 -26.77 6.31
CA GLY A 144 -15.46 -27.99 7.07
C GLY A 144 -16.20 -29.09 6.31
N PRO A 145 -16.31 -30.30 6.89
CA PRO A 145 -16.94 -31.44 6.22
C PRO A 145 -18.39 -31.22 5.79
N SER A 146 -19.11 -30.35 6.50
CA SER A 146 -20.53 -30.05 6.23
C SER A 146 -20.76 -28.67 5.60
N THR A 147 -19.72 -27.83 5.49
CA THR A 147 -19.84 -26.47 4.96
C THR A 147 -20.32 -26.53 3.51
N SER A 148 -21.38 -25.81 3.17
CA SER A 148 -21.93 -25.84 1.82
C SER A 148 -21.14 -24.95 0.86
N ALA A 149 -21.16 -25.30 -0.44
CA ALA A 149 -20.49 -24.52 -1.47
C ALA A 149 -21.05 -23.09 -1.58
N GLU A 150 -22.36 -22.93 -1.33
CA GLU A 150 -23.03 -21.62 -1.31
C GLU A 150 -22.46 -20.73 -0.21
N ILE A 151 -22.18 -21.27 0.98
CA ILE A 151 -21.60 -20.51 2.09
C ILE A 151 -20.16 -20.11 1.81
N VAL A 152 -19.39 -20.99 1.18
CA VAL A 152 -18.03 -20.68 0.72
C VAL A 152 -18.09 -19.51 -0.27
N ALA A 153 -18.98 -19.55 -1.26
CA ALA A 153 -19.15 -18.47 -2.23
C ALA A 153 -19.63 -17.16 -1.60
N GLU A 154 -20.59 -17.22 -0.66
CA GLU A 154 -21.07 -16.06 0.12
C GLU A 154 -19.91 -15.40 0.89
N THR A 155 -19.06 -16.23 1.51
CA THR A 155 -17.88 -15.77 2.27
C THR A 155 -16.84 -15.14 1.36
N GLU A 156 -16.54 -15.75 0.22
CA GLU A 156 -15.62 -15.17 -0.75
C GLU A 156 -16.12 -13.80 -1.26
N ALA A 157 -17.41 -13.69 -1.58
CA ALA A 157 -18.01 -12.46 -2.05
C ALA A 157 -17.93 -11.36 -0.98
N LEU A 158 -18.26 -11.70 0.27
CA LEU A 158 -18.15 -10.78 1.41
C LEU A 158 -16.71 -10.28 1.61
N LEU A 159 -15.73 -11.20 1.60
CA LEU A 159 -14.32 -10.86 1.78
C LEU A 159 -13.81 -9.97 0.63
N ARG A 160 -14.21 -10.25 -0.61
CA ARG A 160 -13.88 -9.37 -1.76
C ARG A 160 -14.48 -7.99 -1.61
N ALA A 161 -15.71 -7.87 -1.10
CA ALA A 161 -16.34 -6.58 -0.80
C ALA A 161 -15.59 -5.79 0.29
N TRP A 162 -14.88 -6.49 1.19
CA TRP A 162 -13.99 -5.88 2.19
C TRP A 162 -12.57 -5.61 1.65
N GLY A 163 -12.35 -5.73 0.34
CA GLY A 163 -11.03 -5.56 -0.27
C GLY A 163 -10.04 -6.70 0.00
N CYS A 164 -10.48 -7.79 0.64
CA CYS A 164 -9.65 -8.96 0.88
C CYS A 164 -9.49 -9.80 -0.40
N THR A 165 -8.47 -10.66 -0.39
CA THR A 165 -8.22 -11.69 -1.39
C THR A 165 -8.46 -13.04 -0.75
N PRO A 166 -9.66 -13.63 -0.91
CA PRO A 166 -9.93 -14.96 -0.38
C PRO A 166 -9.18 -16.02 -1.18
N VAL A 167 -8.58 -16.98 -0.47
CA VAL A 167 -8.00 -18.20 -1.04
C VAL A 167 -8.70 -19.39 -0.38
N THR A 168 -9.50 -20.09 -1.17
CA THR A 168 -10.33 -21.19 -0.67
C THR A 168 -9.59 -22.51 -0.75
N LEU A 169 -9.54 -23.22 0.37
CA LEU A 169 -9.00 -24.57 0.45
C LEU A 169 -10.09 -25.58 0.05
N SER A 170 -9.67 -26.66 -0.62
CA SER A 170 -10.60 -27.76 -0.95
C SER A 170 -11.04 -28.57 0.26
N ARG A 171 -10.26 -28.52 1.36
CA ARG A 171 -10.56 -29.16 2.65
C ARG A 171 -9.66 -28.61 3.74
N TYR A 172 -10.05 -28.84 4.99
CA TYR A 172 -9.20 -28.62 6.13
C TYR A 172 -7.90 -29.45 6.07
N ILE A 173 -6.78 -28.79 6.32
CA ILE A 173 -5.49 -29.39 6.67
C ILE A 173 -4.86 -28.58 7.81
N PRO A 174 -4.15 -29.20 8.77
CA PRO A 174 -3.48 -28.48 9.83
C PRO A 174 -2.48 -27.45 9.29
N GLY A 175 -2.64 -26.19 9.72
CA GLY A 175 -1.84 -25.04 9.29
C GLY A 175 -2.16 -24.50 7.89
N PHE A 176 -3.23 -24.98 7.24
CA PHE A 176 -3.72 -24.46 5.95
C PHE A 176 -2.62 -24.37 4.89
N ILE A 177 -2.59 -23.35 4.04
CA ILE A 177 -1.52 -23.16 3.06
C ILE A 177 -0.42 -22.29 3.68
N GLY A 178 -0.78 -21.09 4.15
CA GLY A 178 0.22 -20.09 4.53
C GLY A 178 1.02 -20.44 5.78
N VAL A 179 0.39 -21.00 6.82
CA VAL A 179 1.13 -21.39 8.04
C VAL A 179 2.06 -22.56 7.75
N ARG A 180 1.68 -23.50 6.86
CA ARG A 180 2.57 -24.59 6.41
C ARG A 180 3.78 -24.08 5.65
N LEU A 181 3.59 -23.18 4.69
CA LEU A 181 4.68 -22.58 3.92
C LEU A 181 5.64 -21.80 4.84
N ASN A 182 5.11 -20.96 5.73
CA ASN A 182 5.92 -20.23 6.71
C ASN A 182 6.69 -21.16 7.64
N SER A 183 6.03 -22.22 8.14
CA SER A 183 6.67 -23.18 9.05
C SER A 183 7.79 -23.95 8.37
N ALA A 184 7.64 -24.32 7.09
CA ALA A 184 8.70 -24.97 6.33
C ALA A 184 9.93 -24.06 6.16
N LEU A 185 9.71 -22.79 5.83
CA LEU A 185 10.77 -21.79 5.72
C LEU A 185 11.50 -21.59 7.06
N TYR A 186 10.76 -21.35 8.14
CA TYR A 186 11.35 -21.11 9.45
C TYR A 186 12.01 -22.35 10.05
N ARG A 187 11.52 -23.56 9.73
CA ARG A 187 12.16 -24.80 10.14
C ARG A 187 13.59 -24.86 9.63
N GLU A 188 13.80 -24.61 8.33
CA GLU A 188 15.15 -24.60 7.75
C GLU A 188 16.01 -23.45 8.27
N ALA A 189 15.44 -22.25 8.36
CA ALA A 189 16.16 -21.07 8.87
C ALA A 189 16.72 -21.30 10.29
N VAL A 190 15.89 -21.83 11.20
CA VAL A 190 16.32 -22.09 12.59
C VAL A 190 17.31 -23.26 12.64
N ASP A 191 17.14 -24.26 11.79
CA ASP A 191 18.06 -25.40 11.70
C ASP A 191 19.47 -24.98 11.26
N LEU A 192 19.57 -24.07 10.27
CA LEU A 192 20.85 -23.47 9.85
C LEU A 192 21.53 -22.67 10.97
N ILE A 193 20.75 -21.96 11.78
CA ILE A 193 21.25 -21.23 12.95
C ILE A 193 21.72 -22.20 14.04
N GLU A 194 20.94 -23.24 14.35
CA GLU A 194 21.29 -24.27 15.33
C GLU A 194 22.60 -24.99 14.96
N ARG A 195 22.81 -25.25 13.67
CA ARG A 195 24.06 -25.83 13.13
C ARG A 195 25.23 -24.85 13.08
N GLY A 196 25.03 -23.59 13.40
CA GLY A 196 26.07 -22.56 13.39
C GLY A 196 26.54 -22.15 11.99
N ILE A 197 25.73 -22.39 10.95
CA ILE A 197 26.06 -22.00 9.56
C ILE A 197 26.02 -20.47 9.42
N THR A 198 25.04 -19.83 10.06
CA THR A 198 24.90 -18.38 10.11
C THR A 198 24.01 -17.94 11.28
N ASP A 199 23.88 -16.64 11.49
CA ASP A 199 22.96 -16.07 12.48
C ASP A 199 21.65 -15.56 11.82
N ALA A 200 20.74 -15.01 12.62
CA ALA A 200 19.48 -14.47 12.12
C ALA A 200 19.67 -13.35 11.08
N ALA A 201 20.72 -12.52 11.23
CA ALA A 201 21.01 -11.43 10.31
C ALA A 201 21.47 -11.97 8.94
N GLY A 202 22.25 -13.05 8.92
CA GLY A 202 22.65 -13.74 7.70
C GLY A 202 21.46 -14.37 6.95
N ILE A 203 20.56 -15.06 7.67
CA ILE A 203 19.31 -15.57 7.07
C ILE A 203 18.49 -14.42 6.46
N ASP A 204 18.27 -13.35 7.23
CA ASP A 204 17.48 -12.21 6.77
C ASP A 204 18.15 -11.45 5.62
N ALA A 205 19.47 -11.45 5.51
CA ALA A 205 20.18 -10.90 4.36
C ALA A 205 19.89 -11.70 3.07
N VAL A 206 19.96 -13.03 3.12
CA VAL A 206 19.63 -13.88 1.96
C VAL A 206 18.17 -13.71 1.55
N MET A 207 17.26 -13.64 2.52
CA MET A 207 15.85 -13.40 2.25
C MET A 207 15.64 -12.03 1.62
N ARG A 208 16.17 -10.97 2.23
CA ARG A 208 15.95 -9.58 1.82
C ARG A 208 16.58 -9.23 0.48
N GLU A 209 17.80 -9.70 0.22
CA GLU A 209 18.57 -9.30 -0.97
C GLU A 209 18.34 -10.25 -2.16
N SER A 210 17.60 -11.36 -1.99
CA SER A 210 17.33 -12.31 -3.09
C SER A 210 15.93 -12.92 -3.08
N ILE A 211 15.56 -13.70 -2.07
CA ILE A 211 14.32 -14.51 -2.13
C ILE A 211 13.08 -13.61 -2.06
N ALA A 212 12.95 -12.81 -1.00
CA ALA A 212 11.83 -11.89 -0.81
C ALA A 212 11.89 -10.69 -1.76
N LEU A 213 13.07 -10.27 -2.23
CA LEU A 213 13.22 -9.20 -3.22
C LEU A 213 12.52 -9.54 -4.55
N ARG A 214 12.49 -10.82 -4.92
CA ARG A 214 11.92 -11.27 -6.19
C ARG A 214 10.40 -11.47 -6.14
N PHE A 215 9.82 -11.74 -4.97
CA PHE A 215 8.39 -12.04 -4.84
C PHE A 215 7.42 -10.89 -5.23
N PRO A 216 7.79 -9.60 -5.15
CA PRO A 216 7.00 -8.53 -5.75
C PRO A 216 7.00 -8.52 -7.28
N VAL A 217 7.96 -9.19 -7.93
CA VAL A 217 8.16 -9.20 -9.39
C VAL A 217 7.62 -10.49 -10.01
N LEU A 218 7.90 -11.64 -9.39
CA LEU A 218 7.43 -12.96 -9.81
C LEU A 218 6.90 -13.71 -8.58
N ASP A 219 5.69 -14.26 -8.68
CA ASP A 219 5.11 -15.08 -7.62
C ASP A 219 5.93 -16.38 -7.42
N ALA A 220 5.83 -17.00 -6.24
CA ALA A 220 6.69 -18.13 -5.87
C ALA A 220 6.65 -19.30 -6.87
N MET A 221 5.49 -19.60 -7.46
CA MET A 221 5.37 -20.64 -8.48
C MET A 221 5.86 -20.17 -9.85
N GLU A 222 5.68 -18.89 -10.19
CA GLU A 222 6.23 -18.31 -11.41
C GLU A 222 7.76 -18.32 -11.40
N VAL A 223 8.39 -18.11 -10.24
CA VAL A 223 9.85 -18.26 -10.07
C VAL A 223 10.30 -19.67 -10.46
N VAL A 224 9.51 -20.69 -10.14
CA VAL A 224 9.80 -22.08 -10.54
C VAL A 224 9.70 -22.24 -12.06
N ASP A 225 8.60 -21.76 -12.65
CA ASP A 225 8.37 -21.86 -14.09
C ASP A 225 9.42 -21.09 -14.91
N PHE A 226 9.78 -19.88 -14.48
CA PHE A 226 10.81 -19.07 -15.13
C PHE A 226 12.20 -19.70 -15.05
N GLY A 227 12.51 -20.44 -13.99
CA GLY A 227 13.78 -21.17 -13.88
C GLY A 227 13.77 -22.53 -14.59
N GLY A 228 12.61 -23.02 -15.01
CA GLY A 228 12.43 -24.31 -15.67
C GLY A 228 12.27 -25.47 -14.69
N LEU A 229 11.19 -26.24 -14.86
CA LEU A 229 10.86 -27.39 -14.01
C LEU A 229 11.95 -28.50 -14.05
N ASP A 230 12.68 -28.65 -15.15
CA ASP A 230 13.78 -29.60 -15.26
C ASP A 230 14.97 -29.20 -14.37
N THR A 231 15.27 -27.90 -14.29
CA THR A 231 16.32 -27.35 -13.44
C THR A 231 15.94 -27.46 -11.96
N PHE A 232 14.72 -27.04 -11.61
CA PHE A 232 14.22 -27.21 -10.25
C PHE A 232 14.12 -28.67 -9.84
N SER A 233 13.75 -29.59 -10.74
CA SER A 233 13.74 -31.02 -10.48
C SER A 233 15.13 -31.55 -10.10
N ARG A 234 16.19 -31.17 -10.83
CA ARG A 234 17.58 -31.52 -10.50
C ARG A 234 17.99 -30.97 -9.13
N VAL A 235 17.72 -29.68 -8.88
CA VAL A 235 18.06 -29.02 -7.61
C VAL A 235 17.32 -29.68 -6.45
N TRP A 236 16.02 -29.91 -6.57
CA TRP A 236 15.20 -30.51 -5.51
C TRP A 236 15.57 -31.97 -5.23
N THR A 237 15.96 -32.73 -6.25
CA THR A 237 16.49 -34.09 -6.07
C THR A 237 17.72 -34.10 -5.16
N GLN A 238 18.58 -33.08 -5.26
CA GLN A 238 19.76 -32.94 -4.42
C GLN A 238 19.45 -32.31 -3.06
N MET A 239 18.57 -31.31 -3.02
CA MET A 239 18.37 -30.48 -1.83
C MET A 239 17.31 -31.00 -0.87
N PHE A 240 16.24 -31.65 -1.34
CA PHE A 240 15.17 -32.12 -0.44
C PHE A 240 15.66 -33.10 0.66
N PRO A 241 16.62 -34.00 0.41
CA PRO A 241 17.20 -34.83 1.46
C PRO A 241 18.01 -34.05 2.52
N GLU A 242 18.57 -32.90 2.14
CA GLU A 242 19.46 -32.09 2.97
C GLU A 242 18.73 -31.01 3.80
N ILE A 243 17.51 -30.64 3.39
CA ILE A 243 16.66 -29.70 4.12
C ILE A 243 16.13 -30.37 5.40
N SER A 244 16.11 -29.60 6.48
CA SER A 244 15.64 -30.02 7.79
C SER A 244 14.25 -30.67 7.73
N ALA A 245 14.17 -31.86 8.29
CA ALA A 245 12.93 -32.60 8.54
C ALA A 245 12.56 -32.61 10.03
N ALA A 246 13.05 -31.63 10.80
CA ALA A 246 12.82 -31.54 12.24
C ALA A 246 11.32 -31.63 12.59
N ARG A 247 11.00 -32.50 13.56
CA ARG A 247 9.65 -32.72 14.09
C ARG A 247 9.44 -32.09 15.47
N GLU A 248 10.51 -31.59 16.06
CA GLU A 248 10.51 -30.93 17.35
C GLU A 248 11.07 -29.52 17.23
N ILE A 249 10.75 -28.68 18.23
CA ILE A 249 11.30 -27.33 18.34
C ILE A 249 12.82 -27.43 18.57
N PRO A 250 13.66 -26.72 17.79
CA PRO A 250 15.11 -26.73 17.98
C PRO A 250 15.56 -26.29 19.39
N PRO A 251 16.65 -26.85 19.95
CA PRO A 251 17.15 -26.50 21.28
C PRO A 251 17.35 -25.00 21.51
N THR A 252 17.85 -24.25 20.52
CA THR A 252 18.03 -22.79 20.60
C THR A 252 16.74 -22.07 20.91
N VAL A 253 15.63 -22.44 20.25
CA VAL A 253 14.32 -21.83 20.48
C VAL A 253 13.77 -22.23 21.84
N ARG A 254 13.87 -23.52 22.23
CA ARG A 254 13.43 -23.98 23.55
C ARG A 254 14.16 -23.25 24.68
N ARG A 255 15.47 -23.05 24.55
CA ARG A 255 16.28 -22.30 25.52
C ARG A 255 15.86 -20.84 25.59
N ALA A 256 15.72 -20.16 24.45
CA ALA A 256 15.28 -18.77 24.40
C ALA A 256 13.92 -18.57 25.11
N VAL A 257 12.97 -19.48 24.88
CA VAL A 257 11.65 -19.46 25.55
C VAL A 257 11.80 -19.69 27.06
N ALA A 258 12.61 -20.67 27.48
CA ALA A 258 12.85 -20.95 28.90
C ALA A 258 13.50 -19.75 29.63
N GLU A 259 14.31 -18.96 28.94
CA GLU A 259 14.92 -17.72 29.44
C GLU A 259 14.02 -16.48 29.33
N GLY A 260 12.76 -16.63 28.89
CA GLY A 260 11.82 -15.51 28.75
C GLY A 260 12.08 -14.61 27.54
N ALA A 261 12.90 -15.03 26.57
CA ALA A 261 13.20 -14.29 25.35
C ALA A 261 12.16 -14.59 24.24
N PHE A 262 10.95 -14.07 24.41
CA PHE A 262 9.80 -14.26 23.52
C PHE A 262 9.74 -13.31 22.30
N GLY A 263 10.80 -12.56 22.01
CA GLY A 263 10.86 -11.55 20.95
C GLY A 263 10.44 -10.16 21.41
N LEU A 264 9.73 -9.43 20.55
CA LEU A 264 9.40 -8.02 20.76
C LEU A 264 8.69 -7.75 22.10
N LYS A 265 7.76 -8.63 22.52
CA LYS A 265 6.98 -8.47 23.75
C LYS A 265 7.81 -8.58 25.04
N SER A 266 8.97 -9.22 24.98
CA SER A 266 9.93 -9.34 26.09
C SER A 266 11.20 -8.52 25.84
N GLY A 267 11.25 -7.74 24.76
CA GLY A 267 12.42 -6.94 24.38
C GLY A 267 13.60 -7.74 23.83
N ARG A 268 13.51 -9.07 23.68
CA ARG A 268 14.62 -9.92 23.21
C ARG A 268 14.10 -11.23 22.61
N GLY A 269 14.68 -11.64 21.48
CA GLY A 269 14.49 -12.95 20.82
C GLY A 269 15.74 -13.26 19.98
N PHE A 270 15.57 -13.58 18.69
CA PHE A 270 16.70 -13.61 17.73
C PHE A 270 17.42 -12.26 17.60
N TYR A 271 16.69 -11.17 17.88
CA TYR A 271 17.22 -9.81 17.91
C TYR A 271 17.00 -9.17 19.29
N ASP A 272 17.79 -8.14 19.57
CA ASP A 272 17.61 -7.27 20.72
C ASP A 272 16.68 -6.09 20.39
N TYR A 273 15.61 -5.96 21.17
CA TYR A 273 14.64 -4.88 21.07
C TYR A 273 14.62 -4.00 22.32
N ARG A 274 15.54 -4.21 23.28
CA ARG A 274 15.63 -3.40 24.51
C ARG A 274 15.85 -1.94 24.14
N GLY A 275 15.18 -1.05 24.88
CA GLY A 275 15.20 0.40 24.63
C GLY A 275 14.40 0.85 23.41
N ARG A 276 13.75 -0.07 22.66
CA ARG A 276 12.87 0.29 21.54
C ARG A 276 11.41 0.18 21.95
N SER A 277 10.60 1.13 21.50
CA SER A 277 9.15 1.07 21.68
C SER A 277 8.54 0.03 20.74
N ALA A 278 7.85 -0.97 21.29
CA ALA A 278 7.15 -1.99 20.50
C ALA A 278 6.10 -1.36 19.57
N ASP A 279 5.36 -0.36 20.04
CA ASP A 279 4.38 0.36 19.23
C ASP A 279 5.03 1.13 18.09
N ALA A 280 6.19 1.75 18.32
CA ALA A 280 6.93 2.42 17.26
C ALA A 280 7.39 1.42 16.18
N LEU A 281 7.86 0.24 16.57
CA LEU A 281 8.29 -0.82 15.66
C LEU A 281 7.13 -1.39 14.83
N LEU A 282 5.99 -1.62 15.46
CA LEU A 282 4.79 -2.08 14.77
C LEU A 282 4.26 -1.03 13.79
N ARG A 283 4.28 0.26 14.17
CA ARG A 283 3.92 1.36 13.26
C ARG A 283 4.88 1.48 12.08
N GLU A 284 6.18 1.30 12.32
CA GLU A 284 7.17 1.30 11.24
C GLU A 284 6.93 0.15 10.25
N ARG A 285 6.67 -1.07 10.76
CA ARG A 285 6.27 -2.21 9.94
C ARG A 285 5.02 -1.89 9.11
N ASP A 286 3.98 -1.36 9.74
CA ASP A 286 2.71 -1.06 9.08
C ASP A 286 2.87 -0.02 7.97
N ARG A 287 3.69 1.02 8.19
CA ARG A 287 4.01 2.03 7.17
C ARG A 287 4.78 1.43 5.98
N ARG A 288 5.74 0.54 6.23
CA ARG A 288 6.48 -0.16 5.16
C ARG A 288 5.54 -1.05 4.35
N LEU A 289 4.66 -1.79 5.03
CA LEU A 289 3.66 -2.64 4.39
C LEU A 289 2.69 -1.81 3.54
N LEU A 290 2.16 -0.72 4.07
CA LEU A 290 1.23 0.15 3.35
C LEU A 290 1.86 0.75 2.09
N ARG A 291 3.11 1.21 2.17
CA ARG A 291 3.86 1.70 1.00
C ARG A 291 3.90 0.65 -0.11
N TRP A 292 4.27 -0.57 0.24
CA TRP A 292 4.34 -1.68 -0.72
C TRP A 292 2.96 -2.03 -1.31
N LEU A 293 1.91 -1.99 -0.49
CA LEU A 293 0.54 -2.23 -0.96
C LEU A 293 0.04 -1.16 -1.93
N ARG A 294 0.45 0.11 -1.76
CA ARG A 294 0.18 1.20 -2.72
C ARG A 294 0.87 0.97 -4.06
N GLU A 295 2.12 0.51 -4.04
CA GLU A 295 2.86 0.17 -5.26
C GLU A 295 2.17 -0.96 -6.03
N ARG A 296 1.53 -1.90 -5.32
CA ARG A 296 0.68 -2.96 -5.92
C ARG A 296 -0.73 -2.50 -6.31
N GLY A 297 -1.05 -1.22 -6.21
CA GLY A 297 -2.36 -0.66 -6.56
C GLY A 297 -3.51 -1.11 -5.65
N ARG A 298 -3.21 -1.65 -4.46
CA ARG A 298 -4.22 -2.15 -3.51
C ARG A 298 -4.81 -1.09 -2.59
N TYR A 299 -4.09 0.02 -2.41
CA TYR A 299 -4.53 1.19 -1.66
C TYR A 299 -4.50 2.41 -2.58
N ARG A 300 -5.32 3.42 -2.27
CA ARG A 300 -5.31 4.65 -3.07
C ARG A 300 -3.91 5.25 -2.96
N GLN A 301 -3.29 5.60 -4.09
CA GLN A 301 -2.27 6.62 -4.00
C GLN A 301 -2.97 7.85 -3.41
N ALA A 302 -2.52 8.29 -2.24
CA ALA A 302 -2.93 9.58 -1.73
C ALA A 302 -2.78 10.57 -2.89
N PRO A 303 -3.82 11.34 -3.23
CA PRO A 303 -3.66 12.42 -4.18
C PRO A 303 -2.43 13.21 -3.74
N SER A 304 -1.47 13.41 -4.64
CA SER A 304 -0.42 14.39 -4.42
C SER A 304 -1.09 15.66 -3.87
N ALA A 305 -0.55 16.23 -2.79
CA ALA A 305 -1.09 17.39 -2.08
C ALA A 305 -1.15 18.69 -2.92
N SER A 306 -1.11 18.57 -4.26
CA SER A 306 -1.22 19.63 -5.26
C SER A 306 -2.67 20.00 -5.61
N ALA A 307 -3.67 19.18 -5.28
CA ALA A 307 -5.07 19.54 -5.53
C ALA A 307 -5.67 20.35 -4.35
N ALA A 308 -5.11 21.54 -4.09
CA ALA A 308 -5.79 22.52 -3.26
C ALA A 308 -7.09 22.95 -3.96
N ALA A 309 -8.20 22.95 -3.23
CA ALA A 309 -9.46 23.53 -3.68
C ALA A 309 -9.21 25.00 -4.12
N PRO A 310 -9.86 25.47 -5.20
CA PRO A 310 -9.68 26.84 -5.66
C PRO A 310 -10.03 27.81 -4.52
N PRO A 311 -9.21 28.83 -4.25
CA PRO A 311 -9.55 29.84 -3.26
C PRO A 311 -10.85 30.55 -3.70
N PRO A 312 -11.64 31.08 -2.75
CA PRO A 312 -12.81 31.88 -3.08
C PRO A 312 -12.40 33.06 -3.97
N PRO A 313 -13.26 33.50 -4.91
CA PRO A 313 -12.89 34.53 -5.88
C PRO A 313 -12.49 35.81 -5.14
N ALA A 314 -11.20 36.15 -5.24
CA ALA A 314 -10.71 37.47 -4.88
C ALA A 314 -11.34 38.52 -5.81
N SER A 315 -11.73 39.64 -5.22
CA SER A 315 -12.37 40.79 -5.88
C SER A 315 -11.70 41.15 -7.20
N ALA A 316 -12.53 41.37 -8.23
CA ALA A 316 -12.13 41.74 -9.58
C ALA A 316 -11.27 43.02 -9.61
N GLY A 317 -9.95 42.83 -9.66
CA GLY A 317 -9.04 43.81 -10.25
C GLY A 317 -9.25 43.83 -11.76
N THR A 318 -9.37 45.02 -12.33
CA THR A 318 -9.74 45.32 -13.73
C THR A 318 -8.65 45.00 -14.76
N GLY A 319 -7.79 44.02 -14.51
CA GLY A 319 -6.73 43.63 -15.45
C GLY A 319 -7.30 42.90 -16.67
N ARG A 320 -6.98 43.37 -17.87
CA ARG A 320 -7.34 42.68 -19.12
C ARG A 320 -6.50 41.42 -19.24
N ARG A 321 -7.14 40.28 -19.47
CA ARG A 321 -6.49 38.98 -19.69
C ARG A 321 -6.61 38.58 -21.15
N ALA A 322 -5.53 38.15 -21.78
CA ALA A 322 -5.54 37.63 -23.15
C ALA A 322 -4.89 36.23 -23.22
N LYS A 323 -5.55 35.34 -23.96
CA LYS A 323 -5.10 33.96 -24.17
C LYS A 323 -4.12 33.90 -25.34
N ILE A 324 -3.00 33.21 -25.15
CA ILE A 324 -2.01 32.94 -26.20
C ILE A 324 -2.12 31.47 -26.58
N ALA A 325 -2.57 31.18 -27.80
CA ALA A 325 -2.74 29.83 -28.31
C ALA A 325 -2.72 29.84 -29.85
N GLY A 326 -2.09 28.84 -30.45
CA GLY A 326 -1.95 28.71 -31.89
C GLY A 326 -1.13 27.48 -32.28
N PRO A 327 -1.37 26.86 -33.44
CA PRO A 327 -0.63 25.69 -33.91
C PRO A 327 0.88 25.96 -34.12
N GLU A 328 1.28 27.22 -34.34
CA GLU A 328 2.67 27.67 -34.49
C GLU A 328 3.53 27.52 -33.21
N PHE A 329 2.89 27.27 -32.07
CA PHE A 329 3.55 27.01 -30.79
C PHE A 329 3.71 25.50 -30.50
N GLY A 330 3.36 24.63 -31.46
CA GLY A 330 3.47 23.17 -31.34
C GLY A 330 2.15 22.50 -30.93
N MET A 331 2.11 21.17 -31.01
CA MET A 331 0.92 20.39 -30.64
C MET A 331 0.67 20.43 -29.12
N ARG A 332 -0.58 20.65 -28.73
CA ARG A 332 -1.03 20.57 -27.34
C ARG A 332 -1.39 19.13 -27.00
N THR A 333 -0.84 18.60 -25.91
CA THR A 333 -1.17 17.27 -25.37
C THR A 333 -2.44 17.27 -24.49
N GLY A 334 -3.29 18.31 -24.60
CA GLY A 334 -4.51 18.47 -23.80
C GLY A 334 -5.23 19.81 -24.00
N ALA A 335 -6.29 20.05 -23.22
CA ALA A 335 -7.12 21.24 -23.29
C ALA A 335 -6.58 22.41 -22.45
N PHE A 336 -5.43 22.98 -22.84
CA PHE A 336 -4.82 24.16 -22.18
C PHE A 336 -4.39 25.23 -23.21
N SER A 337 -3.94 26.40 -22.75
CA SER A 337 -3.33 27.45 -23.59
C SER A 337 -1.81 27.37 -23.54
N ASN A 338 -1.13 27.83 -24.60
CA ASN A 338 0.34 27.93 -24.60
C ASN A 338 0.82 29.04 -23.65
N GLY A 339 -0.01 30.06 -23.41
CA GLY A 339 0.20 31.02 -22.34
C GLY A 339 -1.00 31.93 -22.08
N TYR A 340 -0.84 32.83 -21.12
CA TYR A 340 -1.75 33.94 -20.85
C TYR A 340 -0.95 35.21 -20.56
N SER A 341 -1.42 36.35 -21.06
CA SER A 341 -0.99 37.66 -20.62
C SER A 341 -2.03 38.30 -19.70
N VAL A 342 -1.56 38.97 -18.65
CA VAL A 342 -2.37 39.66 -17.66
C VAL A 342 -1.82 41.08 -17.48
N GLU A 343 -2.62 42.09 -17.83
CA GLU A 343 -2.25 43.48 -17.62
C GLU A 343 -2.39 43.84 -16.13
N VAL A 344 -1.32 44.38 -15.55
CA VAL A 344 -1.23 44.83 -14.15
C VAL A 344 -0.54 46.19 -14.12
N GLY A 345 -1.32 47.28 -14.06
CA GLY A 345 -0.78 48.63 -14.12
C GLY A 345 -0.15 48.94 -15.48
N ASP A 346 1.11 49.35 -15.47
CA ASP A 346 1.97 49.61 -16.64
C ASP A 346 2.70 48.36 -17.16
N ALA A 347 2.59 47.24 -16.44
CA ALA A 347 3.24 45.97 -16.78
C ALA A 347 2.25 44.93 -17.30
N THR A 348 2.77 43.98 -18.09
CA THR A 348 2.08 42.79 -18.55
C THR A 348 2.82 41.57 -18.03
N ILE A 349 2.16 40.77 -17.19
CA ILE A 349 2.68 39.50 -16.71
C ILE A 349 2.28 38.42 -17.71
N ILE A 350 3.26 37.65 -18.20
CA ILE A 350 3.06 36.59 -19.18
C ILE A 350 3.41 35.26 -18.53
N HIS A 351 2.42 34.38 -18.43
CA HIS A 351 2.59 33.00 -17.99
C HIS A 351 2.68 32.09 -19.21
N VAL A 352 3.82 31.42 -19.39
CA VAL A 352 4.03 30.43 -20.44
C VAL A 352 3.84 29.05 -19.82
N ALA A 353 2.96 28.24 -20.41
CA ALA A 353 2.71 26.87 -19.94
C ALA A 353 3.95 25.98 -20.10
N GLY A 354 3.97 24.84 -19.41
CA GLY A 354 4.98 23.80 -19.64
C GLY A 354 4.96 23.32 -21.09
N HIS A 355 6.11 23.41 -21.75
CA HIS A 355 6.29 22.97 -23.14
C HIS A 355 7.23 21.78 -23.22
N LEU A 356 6.81 20.79 -24.00
CA LEU A 356 7.63 19.70 -24.48
C LEU A 356 8.21 20.05 -25.85
N ALA A 357 9.23 19.30 -26.27
CA ALA A 357 9.80 19.43 -27.61
C ALA A 357 8.93 18.73 -28.68
N VAL A 358 7.65 19.08 -28.77
CA VAL A 358 6.68 18.47 -29.69
C VAL A 358 6.39 19.43 -30.84
N ASP A 359 6.56 18.97 -32.08
CA ASP A 359 6.24 19.75 -33.27
C ASP A 359 4.73 19.77 -33.59
N ALA A 360 4.35 20.37 -34.73
CA ALA A 360 2.95 20.48 -35.15
C ALA A 360 2.31 19.12 -35.47
N ASP A 361 3.10 18.11 -35.82
CA ASP A 361 2.65 16.76 -36.17
C ASP A 361 2.59 15.85 -34.94
N GLY A 362 2.95 16.36 -33.75
CA GLY A 362 2.95 15.59 -32.51
C GLY A 362 4.23 14.78 -32.29
N THR A 363 5.29 15.04 -33.06
CA THR A 363 6.56 14.31 -32.98
C THR A 363 7.53 14.99 -32.02
N ILE A 364 8.27 14.19 -31.23
CA ILE A 364 9.33 14.72 -30.36
C ILE A 364 10.56 15.10 -31.19
N VAL A 365 10.86 16.40 -31.22
CA VAL A 365 12.05 16.98 -31.80
C VAL A 365 13.26 16.71 -30.91
N GLY A 366 14.38 16.30 -31.48
CA GLY A 366 15.61 16.01 -30.73
C GLY A 366 15.72 14.57 -30.24
N GLY A 367 14.68 13.73 -30.37
CA GLY A 367 14.75 12.31 -30.00
C GLY A 367 15.17 12.11 -28.54
N SER A 368 16.23 11.35 -28.28
CA SER A 368 16.76 11.14 -26.92
C SER A 368 17.71 12.25 -26.42
N ASP A 369 17.96 13.29 -27.21
CA ASP A 369 18.87 14.39 -26.87
C ASP A 369 18.13 15.51 -26.13
N SER A 370 18.33 15.57 -24.81
CA SER A 370 17.70 16.55 -23.93
C SER A 370 18.14 18.00 -24.21
N ALA A 371 19.36 18.23 -24.73
CA ALA A 371 19.80 19.56 -25.12
C ALA A 371 19.05 20.05 -26.38
N ARG A 372 18.92 19.19 -27.39
CA ARG A 372 18.11 19.52 -28.59
C ARG A 372 16.63 19.73 -28.25
N GLN A 373 16.09 18.94 -27.33
CA GLN A 373 14.74 19.17 -26.82
C GLN A 373 14.62 20.54 -26.14
N ALA A 374 15.58 20.90 -25.28
CA ALA A 374 15.61 22.21 -24.62
C ALA A 374 15.73 23.38 -25.61
N GLU A 375 16.57 23.27 -26.64
CA GLU A 375 16.71 24.28 -27.70
C GLU A 375 15.37 24.54 -28.40
N PHE A 376 14.66 23.47 -28.77
CA PHE A 376 13.35 23.58 -29.38
C PHE A 376 12.35 24.27 -28.45
N ILE A 377 12.29 23.86 -27.18
CA ILE A 377 11.36 24.41 -26.19
C ILE A 377 11.61 25.91 -25.97
N TYR A 378 12.86 26.34 -25.82
CA TYR A 378 13.17 27.77 -25.71
C TYR A 378 12.77 28.57 -26.96
N GLY A 379 12.90 27.98 -28.15
CA GLY A 379 12.39 28.59 -29.39
C GLY A 379 10.86 28.73 -29.40
N VAL A 380 10.13 27.79 -28.81
CA VAL A 380 8.67 27.90 -28.62
C VAL A 380 8.32 29.01 -27.63
N ILE A 381 9.00 29.04 -26.48
CA ILE A 381 8.82 30.07 -25.44
C ILE A 381 9.04 31.47 -26.05
N GLU A 382 10.11 31.66 -26.84
CA GLU A 382 10.39 32.93 -27.51
C GLU A 382 9.25 33.36 -28.45
N ARG A 383 8.67 32.44 -29.23
CA ARG A 383 7.52 32.75 -30.10
C ARG A 383 6.27 33.15 -29.31
N ILE A 384 6.01 32.48 -28.18
CA ILE A 384 4.89 32.81 -27.29
C ILE A 384 5.07 34.21 -26.69
N LEU A 385 6.28 34.54 -26.25
CA LEU A 385 6.60 35.87 -25.73
C LEU A 385 6.42 36.95 -26.80
N LYS A 386 6.91 36.70 -28.03
CA LYS A 386 6.72 37.63 -29.17
C LYS A 386 5.26 37.86 -29.49
N ALA A 387 4.43 36.82 -29.45
CA ALA A 387 2.97 36.95 -29.65
C ALA A 387 2.29 37.79 -28.57
N ALA A 388 2.90 37.93 -27.39
CA ALA A 388 2.45 38.79 -26.30
C ALA A 388 3.12 40.17 -26.27
N GLY A 389 3.95 40.51 -27.25
CA GLY A 389 4.69 41.78 -27.30
C GLY A 389 5.97 41.81 -26.45
N ALA A 390 6.41 40.67 -25.93
CA ALA A 390 7.59 40.53 -25.09
C ALA A 390 8.71 39.74 -25.77
N THR A 391 9.85 39.64 -25.08
CA THR A 391 11.06 38.97 -25.51
C THR A 391 11.62 38.10 -24.39
N LEU A 392 12.70 37.36 -24.68
CA LEU A 392 13.41 36.59 -23.65
C LEU A 392 14.06 37.47 -22.57
N ASP A 393 14.27 38.77 -22.84
CA ASP A 393 14.74 39.74 -21.83
C ASP A 393 13.73 39.97 -20.72
N ASP A 394 12.44 39.80 -21.02
CA ASP A 394 11.35 40.02 -20.07
C ASP A 394 11.17 38.80 -19.13
N VAL A 395 11.86 37.68 -19.36
CA VAL A 395 11.71 36.46 -18.54
C VAL A 395 12.34 36.65 -17.17
N VAL A 396 11.54 36.50 -16.12
CA VAL A 396 11.95 36.64 -14.72
C VAL A 396 12.10 35.30 -14.00
N LYS A 397 11.44 34.24 -14.49
CA LYS A 397 11.53 32.88 -13.92
C LYS A 397 11.44 31.79 -14.98
N THR A 398 12.21 30.72 -14.79
CA THR A 398 12.02 29.43 -15.47
C THR A 398 11.93 28.27 -14.48
N THR A 399 11.06 27.28 -14.78
CA THR A 399 11.02 25.98 -14.10
C THR A 399 11.24 24.89 -15.14
N ALA A 400 12.19 23.99 -14.91
CA ALA A 400 12.48 22.87 -15.80
C ALA A 400 12.33 21.53 -15.07
N PHE A 401 11.70 20.57 -15.74
CA PHE A 401 11.49 19.21 -15.26
C PHE A 401 12.27 18.23 -16.14
N LEU A 402 13.18 17.46 -15.55
CA LEU A 402 14.00 16.45 -16.25
C LEU A 402 13.58 15.04 -15.85
N THR A 403 13.53 14.13 -16.82
CA THR A 403 13.34 12.69 -16.53
C THR A 403 14.58 11.99 -15.98
N ASP A 404 15.75 12.62 -16.14
CA ASP A 404 17.05 12.15 -15.65
C ASP A 404 17.93 13.37 -15.35
N ILE A 405 18.27 13.60 -14.09
CA ILE A 405 19.03 14.78 -13.67
C ILE A 405 20.45 14.78 -14.24
N ARG A 406 20.96 13.64 -14.71
CA ARG A 406 22.28 13.54 -15.35
C ARG A 406 22.36 14.33 -16.66
N ASP A 407 21.22 14.67 -17.26
CA ASP A 407 21.11 15.51 -18.45
C ASP A 407 21.28 17.02 -18.14
N TYR A 408 21.28 17.40 -16.86
CA TYR A 408 21.39 18.79 -16.42
C TYR A 408 22.55 19.57 -17.08
N PRO A 409 23.80 19.06 -17.14
CA PRO A 409 24.90 19.80 -17.73
C PRO A 409 24.66 20.17 -19.20
N ALA A 410 24.06 19.27 -19.99
CA ALA A 410 23.80 19.48 -21.41
C ALA A 410 22.70 20.55 -21.61
N VAL A 411 21.61 20.46 -20.84
CA VAL A 411 20.52 21.44 -20.86
C VAL A 411 20.99 22.82 -20.36
N ASN A 412 21.87 22.85 -19.37
CA ASN A 412 22.35 24.11 -18.79
C ASN A 412 23.21 24.91 -19.79
N VAL A 413 23.95 24.24 -20.69
CA VAL A 413 24.66 24.92 -21.80
C VAL A 413 23.68 25.68 -22.70
N VAL A 414 22.56 25.04 -23.05
CA VAL A 414 21.50 25.67 -23.86
C VAL A 414 20.90 26.86 -23.14
N ARG A 415 20.50 26.68 -21.87
CA ARG A 415 19.94 27.76 -21.03
C ARG A 415 20.88 28.96 -20.96
N ASN A 416 22.15 28.73 -20.69
CA ASN A 416 23.14 29.81 -20.55
C ASN A 416 23.34 30.57 -21.86
N LYS A 417 23.22 29.90 -23.02
CA LYS A 417 23.23 30.55 -24.32
C LYS A 417 21.98 31.42 -24.55
N VAL A 418 20.80 30.97 -24.11
CA VAL A 418 19.52 31.68 -24.29
C VAL A 418 19.46 32.96 -23.44
N PHE A 419 19.90 32.89 -22.19
CA PHE A 419 19.79 33.96 -21.19
C PHE A 419 21.12 34.66 -20.87
N ALA A 420 22.13 34.55 -21.74
CA ALA A 420 23.45 35.14 -21.47
C ALA A 420 23.34 36.62 -21.08
N GLY A 421 23.74 36.96 -19.84
CA GLY A 421 23.71 38.34 -19.31
C GLY A 421 22.36 38.81 -18.76
N ARG A 422 21.39 37.91 -18.61
CA ARG A 422 20.00 38.20 -18.20
C ARG A 422 19.37 36.99 -17.51
N GLU A 423 20.02 36.48 -16.46
CA GLU A 423 19.64 35.22 -15.84
C GLU A 423 18.32 35.32 -15.05
N PRO A 424 17.23 34.65 -15.47
CA PRO A 424 16.02 34.57 -14.67
C PRO A 424 16.24 33.70 -13.44
N ALA A 425 15.40 33.90 -12.42
CA ALA A 425 15.27 32.94 -11.33
C ALA A 425 14.99 31.54 -11.92
N SER A 426 15.63 30.49 -11.40
CA SER A 426 15.57 29.18 -12.05
C SER A 426 15.42 28.05 -11.06
N THR A 427 14.60 27.06 -11.43
CA THR A 427 14.40 25.84 -10.67
C THR A 427 14.47 24.65 -11.62
N MET A 428 15.19 23.60 -11.21
CA MET A 428 15.34 22.35 -11.94
C MET A 428 14.94 21.20 -11.03
N VAL A 429 14.04 20.34 -11.51
CA VAL A 429 13.49 19.22 -10.74
C VAL A 429 13.62 17.94 -11.55
N GLU A 430 14.11 16.87 -10.92
CA GLU A 430 13.99 15.52 -11.49
C GLU A 430 12.58 14.99 -11.25
N VAL A 431 11.94 14.48 -12.29
CA VAL A 431 10.62 13.87 -12.26
C VAL A 431 10.67 12.46 -12.83
N THR A 432 9.80 11.57 -12.35
CA THR A 432 9.84 10.16 -12.78
C THR A 432 9.39 9.97 -14.23
N LYS A 433 8.47 10.80 -14.73
CA LYS A 433 7.92 10.76 -16.10
C LYS A 433 7.37 12.13 -16.52
N LEU A 434 7.31 12.37 -17.84
CA LEU A 434 6.59 13.47 -18.48
C LEU A 434 5.37 12.93 -19.25
N VAL A 435 4.45 13.82 -19.67
CA VAL A 435 3.20 13.41 -20.35
C VAL A 435 3.43 12.69 -21.68
N HIS A 436 4.60 12.91 -22.32
CA HIS A 436 5.01 12.17 -23.51
C HIS A 436 6.20 11.24 -23.19
N ALA A 437 6.08 9.95 -23.53
CA ALA A 437 7.05 8.92 -23.14
C ALA A 437 8.49 9.15 -23.65
N LEU A 438 8.64 9.83 -24.80
CA LEU A 438 9.94 10.19 -25.38
C LEU A 438 10.46 11.57 -24.95
N ALA A 439 9.66 12.36 -24.23
CA ALA A 439 10.13 13.64 -23.73
C ALA A 439 11.12 13.44 -22.58
N LYS A 440 12.20 14.21 -22.62
CA LYS A 440 13.26 14.21 -21.60
C LYS A 440 13.19 15.42 -20.70
N ILE A 441 12.64 16.52 -21.22
CA ILE A 441 12.54 17.81 -20.54
C ILE A 441 11.21 18.50 -20.83
N GLU A 442 10.67 19.18 -19.84
CA GLU A 442 9.58 20.15 -19.94
C GLU A 442 10.01 21.47 -19.31
N ILE A 443 9.73 22.60 -19.96
CA ILE A 443 10.10 23.94 -19.45
C ILE A 443 8.89 24.86 -19.47
N GLU A 444 8.67 25.57 -18.36
CA GLU A 444 7.73 26.69 -18.25
C GLU A 444 8.48 27.99 -17.91
N ALA A 445 7.86 29.14 -18.18
CA ALA A 445 8.44 30.44 -17.94
C ALA A 445 7.41 31.49 -17.49
N VAL A 446 7.90 32.48 -16.73
CA VAL A 446 7.16 33.70 -16.39
C VAL A 446 7.96 34.91 -16.86
N ALA A 447 7.30 35.82 -17.56
CA ALA A 447 7.88 37.08 -18.02
C ALA A 447 7.07 38.30 -17.54
N ILE A 448 7.74 39.43 -17.40
CA ILE A 448 7.14 40.72 -17.05
C ILE A 448 7.62 41.74 -18.08
N HIS A 449 6.69 42.26 -18.87
CA HIS A 449 6.98 43.27 -19.89
C HIS A 449 6.35 44.61 -19.49
N HIS A 450 7.14 45.68 -19.45
CA HIS A 450 6.65 47.04 -19.21
C HIS A 450 6.29 47.70 -20.54
N ARG A 451 5.08 48.26 -20.65
CA ARG A 451 4.66 49.01 -21.83
C ARG A 451 5.40 50.35 -21.83
N THR A 452 6.37 50.51 -22.72
CA THR A 452 7.02 51.81 -22.99
C THR A 452 6.06 52.80 -23.64
#